data_AF-A0A1V1P821-F1
#
_entry.id   AF-A0A1V1P821-F1
#
_cell.length_a   1.000
_cell.length_b   1.000
_cell.length_c   1.000
_cell.angle_alpha   90.00
_cell.angle_beta   90.00
_cell.angle_gamma   90.00
#
_symmetry.space_group_name_H-M   'P 1'
#
loop_
_entity.id
_entity.type
_entity.pdbx_description
1 polymer ?
#
loop_
_entity_poly.entity_id
_entity_poly.type
_entity_poly.pdbx_seq_one_letter_code
_entity_poly.pdbx_strand_id
1 'polypeptide(L)'
;MTATNTIDIMVESTPTNSVFSIRPEFTWYDYTSQMIVTLPPGETTAKFMFRASEPGNYTIYARELFGQDILDAILNIQVVDRPIAELQNEPSSITNAKNYTLIVQGEYVTAYQYQFDQNSWSPEKSIDEPIILTNVNDGLHTLAIIGKNAANTWQDK
;
A
#
# COMPACT_ATOMS: atom_id res chain seq x y z
N MET A 1 -26.95 -4.75 -43.17
CA MET A 1 -26.02 -4.27 -42.13
C MET A 1 -26.14 -5.23 -40.96
N THR A 2 -25.21 -6.15 -40.80
CA THR A 2 -25.17 -7.03 -39.63
C THR A 2 -24.67 -6.21 -38.46
N ALA A 3 -25.53 -5.99 -37.45
CA ALA A 3 -25.10 -5.40 -36.20
C ALA A 3 -24.00 -6.30 -35.62
N THR A 4 -22.80 -5.76 -35.47
CA THR A 4 -21.78 -6.38 -34.63
C THR A 4 -22.28 -6.27 -33.21
N ASN A 5 -22.74 -7.38 -32.64
CA ASN A 5 -23.21 -7.46 -31.27
C ASN A 5 -22.02 -7.30 -30.31
N THR A 6 -21.64 -6.05 -30.03
CA THR A 6 -20.71 -5.71 -28.96
C THR A 6 -21.47 -5.60 -27.63
N ILE A 7 -20.76 -5.79 -26.52
CA ILE A 7 -21.30 -5.58 -25.17
C ILE A 7 -20.48 -4.49 -24.50
N ASP A 8 -21.15 -3.47 -23.95
CA ASP A 8 -20.49 -2.41 -23.17
C ASP A 8 -20.62 -2.73 -21.68
N ILE A 9 -19.48 -2.79 -20.99
CA ILE A 9 -19.39 -3.06 -19.56
C ILE A 9 -18.91 -1.81 -18.85
N MET A 10 -19.68 -1.36 -17.86
CA MET A 10 -19.25 -0.34 -16.92
C MET A 10 -18.45 -0.98 -15.79
N VAL A 11 -17.25 -0.47 -15.54
CA VAL A 11 -16.40 -0.87 -14.41
C VAL A 11 -16.18 0.34 -13.51
N GLU A 12 -16.43 0.21 -12.20
CA GLU A 12 -16.27 1.28 -11.22
C GLU A 12 -15.77 0.75 -9.87
N SER A 13 -15.26 1.63 -8.99
CA SER A 13 -14.92 1.24 -7.61
C SER A 13 -15.58 2.11 -6.55
N THR A 14 -15.76 1.51 -5.38
CA THR A 14 -15.97 2.21 -4.11
C THR A 14 -14.79 1.93 -3.18
N PRO A 15 -14.14 2.93 -2.56
CA PRO A 15 -14.29 4.36 -2.81
C PRO A 15 -13.84 4.78 -4.22
N THR A 16 -14.25 5.98 -4.63
CA THR A 16 -14.06 6.50 -6.01
C THR A 16 -12.68 7.12 -6.24
N ASN A 17 -11.82 7.17 -5.24
CA ASN A 17 -10.44 7.66 -5.31
C ASN A 17 -9.50 6.62 -5.96
N SER A 18 -9.90 6.09 -7.11
CA SER A 18 -9.17 5.12 -7.91
C SER A 18 -9.06 5.59 -9.37
N VAL A 19 -8.12 4.99 -10.08
CA VAL A 19 -7.94 5.17 -11.52
C VAL A 19 -7.98 3.81 -12.19
N PHE A 20 -8.73 3.74 -13.28
CA PHE A 20 -8.79 2.59 -14.16
C PHE A 20 -8.12 2.89 -15.49
N SER A 21 -7.50 1.86 -16.06
CA SER A 21 -6.86 1.96 -17.38
C SER A 21 -6.98 0.66 -18.15
N ILE A 22 -7.29 0.76 -19.44
CA ILE A 22 -7.30 -0.38 -20.37
C ILE A 22 -5.99 -0.43 -21.14
N ARG A 23 -5.47 -1.62 -21.40
CA ARG A 23 -4.31 -1.80 -22.30
C ARG A 23 -4.75 -2.41 -23.63
N PRO A 24 -5.22 -1.61 -24.60
CA PRO A 24 -5.47 -2.07 -25.96
C PRO A 24 -4.25 -1.84 -26.87
N GLU A 25 -3.04 -1.81 -26.30
CA GLU A 25 -1.74 -1.71 -27.03
C GLU A 25 -1.22 -0.29 -27.35
N PHE A 26 -1.35 0.59 -26.36
CA PHE A 26 -0.77 1.95 -26.23
C PHE A 26 -1.54 3.11 -26.88
N THR A 27 -2.65 3.46 -26.23
CA THR A 27 -2.96 4.83 -25.81
C THR A 27 -3.55 4.72 -24.41
N TRP A 28 -2.87 5.29 -23.41
CA TRP A 28 -3.33 5.25 -22.02
C TRP A 28 -4.50 6.22 -21.89
N TYR A 29 -5.69 5.69 -21.60
CA TYR A 29 -6.82 6.47 -21.13
C TYR A 29 -6.96 6.18 -19.65
N ASP A 30 -6.68 7.17 -18.83
CA ASP A 30 -6.88 7.12 -17.40
C ASP A 30 -8.29 7.64 -17.12
N TYR A 31 -9.11 6.79 -16.51
CA TYR A 31 -10.44 7.18 -16.08
C TYR A 31 -10.51 7.18 -14.55
N THR A 32 -10.90 8.31 -13.98
CA THR A 32 -11.11 8.44 -12.55
C THR A 32 -12.39 7.71 -12.17
N SER A 33 -12.27 6.74 -11.25
CA SER A 33 -13.37 6.03 -10.59
C SER A 33 -14.24 5.11 -11.45
N GLN A 34 -14.24 5.24 -12.78
CA GLN A 34 -15.11 4.48 -13.67
C GLN A 34 -14.57 4.40 -15.10
N MET A 35 -14.72 3.26 -15.79
CA MET A 35 -14.42 3.11 -17.23
C MET A 35 -15.50 2.29 -17.94
N ILE A 36 -15.67 2.53 -19.24
CA ILE A 36 -16.48 1.68 -20.12
C ILE A 36 -15.55 0.78 -20.92
N VAL A 37 -15.84 -0.52 -20.94
CA VAL A 37 -15.12 -1.51 -21.73
C VAL A 37 -16.07 -2.16 -22.74
N THR A 38 -15.79 -1.99 -24.03
CA THR A 38 -16.55 -2.62 -25.11
C THR A 38 -15.90 -3.96 -25.50
N LEU A 39 -16.63 -5.06 -25.34
CA LEU A 39 -16.23 -6.39 -25.79
C LEU A 39 -16.63 -6.63 -27.26
N PRO A 40 -15.69 -6.99 -28.13
CA PRO A 40 -16.00 -7.46 -29.48
C PRO A 40 -16.90 -8.72 -29.47
N PRO A 41 -17.63 -9.00 -30.58
CA PRO A 41 -18.42 -10.22 -30.68
C PRO A 41 -17.56 -11.48 -30.46
N GLY A 42 -17.98 -12.32 -29.53
CA GLY A 42 -17.28 -13.58 -29.19
C GLY A 42 -16.24 -13.46 -28.07
N GLU A 43 -15.90 -12.25 -27.64
CA GLU A 43 -15.06 -12.03 -26.45
C GLU A 43 -15.91 -12.09 -25.17
N THR A 44 -15.36 -12.72 -24.14
CA THR A 44 -16.02 -12.89 -22.83
C THR A 44 -15.21 -12.31 -21.68
N THR A 45 -14.03 -11.73 -21.96
CA THR A 45 -13.14 -11.19 -20.93
C THR A 45 -12.60 -9.82 -21.31
N ALA A 46 -12.48 -8.94 -20.31
CA ALA A 46 -11.81 -7.66 -20.41
C ALA A 46 -10.62 -7.63 -19.45
N LYS A 47 -9.48 -7.09 -19.90
CA LYS A 47 -8.33 -6.83 -19.04
C LYS A 47 -8.23 -5.34 -18.76
N PHE A 48 -8.08 -5.00 -17.48
CA PHE A 48 -7.87 -3.64 -17.04
C PHE A 48 -6.82 -3.60 -15.93
N MET A 49 -6.28 -2.40 -15.70
CA MET A 49 -5.48 -2.07 -14.53
C MET A 49 -6.31 -1.23 -13.58
N PHE A 50 -6.11 -1.48 -12.29
CA PHE A 50 -6.67 -0.70 -11.20
C PHE A 50 -5.52 -0.10 -10.39
N ARG A 51 -5.62 1.20 -10.10
CA ARG A 51 -4.70 1.91 -9.21
C ARG A 51 -5.52 2.68 -8.18
N ALA A 52 -5.30 2.39 -6.91
CA ALA A 52 -5.81 3.19 -5.82
C ALA A 52 -4.92 4.42 -5.58
N SER A 53 -5.50 5.55 -5.19
CA SER A 53 -4.75 6.74 -4.76
C SER A 53 -4.43 6.73 -3.26
N GLU A 54 -5.17 5.96 -2.47
CA GLU A 54 -4.98 5.80 -1.02
C GLU A 54 -5.14 4.33 -0.62
N PRO A 55 -4.52 3.87 0.47
CA PRO A 55 -4.82 2.56 1.05
C PRO A 55 -6.27 2.44 1.46
N GLY A 56 -6.76 1.20 1.52
CA GLY A 56 -8.10 0.91 2.00
C GLY A 56 -8.69 -0.33 1.34
N ASN A 57 -9.96 -0.56 1.67
CA ASN A 57 -10.75 -1.58 1.03
C ASN A 57 -11.47 -0.97 -0.16
N TYR A 58 -11.27 -1.56 -1.32
CA TYR A 58 -11.93 -1.20 -2.55
C TYR A 58 -12.81 -2.35 -3.02
N THR A 59 -14.04 -2.04 -3.42
CA THR A 59 -14.90 -2.97 -4.13
C THR A 59 -15.02 -2.48 -5.57
N ILE A 60 -14.63 -3.33 -6.51
CA ILE A 60 -14.79 -3.09 -7.95
C ILE A 60 -16.08 -3.80 -8.39
N TYR A 61 -16.92 -3.06 -9.10
CA TYR A 61 -18.13 -3.56 -9.72
C TYR A 61 -17.95 -3.53 -11.23
N ALA A 62 -18.34 -4.62 -11.90
CA ALA A 62 -18.52 -4.65 -13.33
C ALA A 62 -19.96 -5.06 -13.65
N ARG A 63 -20.65 -4.20 -14.40
CA ARG A 63 -22.04 -4.38 -14.83
C ARG A 63 -22.20 -3.99 -16.29
N GLU A 64 -23.14 -4.62 -16.98
CA GLU A 64 -23.49 -4.19 -18.35
C GLU A 64 -24.05 -2.76 -18.32
N LEU A 65 -23.67 -1.94 -19.31
CA LEU A 65 -23.89 -0.49 -19.32
C LEU A 65 -25.38 -0.12 -19.44
N PHE A 66 -26.19 -0.97 -20.08
CA PHE A 66 -27.61 -0.75 -20.35
C PHE A 66 -28.55 -1.62 -19.48
N GLY A 67 -28.01 -2.30 -18.46
CA GLY A 67 -28.74 -3.09 -17.48
C GLY A 67 -29.38 -4.38 -18.01
N GLN A 68 -28.91 -4.94 -19.13
CA GLN A 68 -29.56 -6.07 -19.80
C GLN A 68 -29.00 -7.45 -19.46
N ASP A 69 -27.73 -7.61 -19.10
CA ASP A 69 -27.19 -8.89 -18.59
C ASP A 69 -25.77 -8.74 -18.03
N ILE A 70 -25.64 -8.87 -16.71
CA ILE A 70 -24.56 -9.49 -15.91
C ILE A 70 -25.03 -9.38 -14.44
N LEU A 71 -25.12 -10.51 -13.73
CA LEU A 71 -25.14 -10.51 -12.26
C LEU A 71 -23.87 -9.81 -11.78
N ASP A 72 -23.98 -8.68 -11.08
CA ASP A 72 -22.85 -7.83 -10.67
C ASP A 72 -21.57 -8.64 -10.38
N ALA A 73 -20.54 -8.46 -11.22
CA ALA A 73 -19.23 -9.04 -10.95
C ALA A 73 -18.54 -8.15 -9.92
N ILE A 74 -18.30 -8.70 -8.73
CA ILE A 74 -17.75 -7.98 -7.59
C ILE A 74 -16.34 -8.51 -7.29
N LEU A 75 -15.36 -7.60 -7.23
CA LEU A 75 -14.00 -7.91 -6.78
C LEU A 75 -13.64 -7.01 -5.58
N ASN A 76 -13.35 -7.63 -4.44
CA ASN A 76 -12.86 -6.92 -3.26
C ASN A 76 -11.32 -6.93 -3.25
N ILE A 77 -10.73 -5.75 -3.13
CA ILE A 77 -9.28 -5.51 -3.10
C ILE A 77 -8.95 -4.75 -1.82
N GLN A 78 -7.94 -5.21 -1.09
CA GLN A 78 -7.34 -4.44 -0.01
C GLN A 78 -6.01 -3.87 -0.49
N VAL A 79 -5.90 -2.54 -0.48
CA VAL A 79 -4.65 -1.80 -0.74
C VAL A 79 -4.06 -1.40 0.60
N VAL A 80 -2.79 -1.73 0.84
CA VAL A 80 -2.09 -1.42 2.08
C VAL A 80 -0.83 -0.63 1.79
N ASP A 81 -0.58 0.41 2.57
CA ASP A 81 0.76 1.02 2.65
C ASP A 81 1.68 0.07 3.41
N ARG A 82 2.91 -0.07 2.96
CA ARG A 82 3.93 -0.83 3.68
C ARG A 82 4.85 0.16 4.39
N PRO A 83 4.80 0.24 5.73
CA PRO A 83 5.71 1.12 6.46
C PRO A 83 7.16 0.60 6.33
N ILE A 84 8.09 1.53 6.12
CA ILE A 84 9.53 1.25 6.17
C ILE A 84 10.15 2.23 7.16
N ALA A 85 10.54 1.74 8.32
CA ALA A 85 11.21 2.55 9.34
C ALA A 85 12.72 2.61 9.09
N GLU A 86 13.26 3.81 9.27
CA GLU A 86 14.66 4.16 9.09
C GLU A 86 15.19 4.84 10.35
N LEU A 87 16.47 4.60 10.64
CA LEU A 87 17.18 5.30 11.70
C LEU A 87 17.87 6.54 11.13
N GLN A 88 17.96 7.57 11.97
CA GLN A 88 18.80 8.73 11.79
C GLN A 88 19.67 8.96 13.02
N ASN A 89 20.77 9.68 12.84
CA ASN A 89 21.80 9.89 13.85
C ASN A 89 22.42 8.58 14.37
N GLU A 90 22.62 7.62 13.47
CA GLU A 90 23.34 6.39 13.79
C GLU A 90 24.77 6.71 14.24
N PRO A 91 25.27 6.06 15.30
CA PRO A 91 26.66 6.22 15.70
C PRO A 91 27.59 5.62 14.64
N SER A 92 28.85 6.04 14.65
CA SER A 92 29.89 5.36 13.88
C SER A 92 29.95 3.89 14.30
N SER A 93 30.21 3.00 13.34
CA SER A 93 30.24 1.54 13.54
C SER A 93 31.21 1.09 14.65
N ILE A 94 32.18 1.94 14.99
CA ILE A 94 33.03 1.81 16.18
C ILE A 94 33.03 3.17 16.89
N THR A 95 32.78 3.18 18.20
CA THR A 95 32.70 4.39 19.02
C THR A 95 32.93 4.07 20.49
N ASN A 96 33.35 5.07 21.27
CA ASN A 96 33.48 5.00 22.74
C ASN A 96 32.35 5.73 23.48
N ALA A 97 31.37 6.28 22.75
CA ALA A 97 30.18 6.86 23.35
C ALA A 97 29.34 5.78 24.06
N LYS A 98 28.64 6.16 25.13
CA LYS A 98 27.76 5.24 25.89
C LYS A 98 26.31 5.68 25.93
N ASN A 99 26.02 6.85 25.37
CA ASN A 99 24.68 7.43 25.34
C ASN A 99 24.36 7.85 23.91
N TYR A 100 23.20 7.46 23.43
CA TYR A 100 22.76 7.68 22.05
C TYR A 100 21.32 8.19 22.03
N THR A 101 21.06 9.11 21.10
CA THR A 101 19.73 9.58 20.77
C THR A 101 19.53 9.36 19.28
N LEU A 102 18.74 8.35 18.93
CA LEU A 102 18.44 8.03 17.54
C LEU A 102 17.02 8.50 17.22
N ILE A 103 16.85 9.04 16.02
CA ILE A 103 15.54 9.48 15.52
C ILE A 103 15.02 8.39 14.59
N VAL A 104 13.74 8.05 14.73
CA VAL A 104 13.06 7.15 13.81
C VAL A 104 12.29 7.99 12.80
N GLN A 105 12.42 7.65 11.53
CA GLN A 105 11.65 8.24 10.44
C GLN A 105 11.21 7.14 9.47
N GLY A 106 10.46 7.49 8.43
CA GLY A 106 10.10 6.52 7.39
C GLY A 106 8.84 6.89 6.64
N GLU A 107 8.74 6.43 5.39
CA GLU A 107 7.52 6.61 4.62
C GLU A 107 6.39 5.76 5.21
N TYR A 108 5.22 6.38 5.37
CA TYR A 108 4.02 5.77 5.96
C TYR A 108 4.18 5.28 7.40
N VAL A 109 5.23 5.67 8.13
CA VAL A 109 5.41 5.29 9.53
C VAL A 109 4.77 6.34 10.44
N THR A 110 3.93 5.90 11.38
CA THR A 110 3.29 6.75 12.41
C THR A 110 3.70 6.36 13.83
N ALA A 111 4.08 5.10 14.02
CA ALA A 111 4.58 4.58 15.27
C ALA A 111 5.66 3.52 14.99
N TYR A 112 6.45 3.17 16.00
CA TYR A 112 7.50 2.17 15.85
C TYR A 112 7.69 1.32 17.11
N GLN A 113 8.37 0.20 16.93
CA GLN A 113 9.00 -0.56 18.02
C GLN A 113 10.48 -0.74 17.67
N TYR A 114 11.29 -0.91 18.71
CA TYR A 114 12.70 -1.25 18.54
C TYR A 114 13.11 -2.41 19.44
N GLN A 115 14.16 -3.11 19.04
CA GLN A 115 14.80 -4.17 19.80
C GLN A 115 16.29 -3.87 19.91
N PHE A 116 16.80 -3.74 21.13
CA PHE A 116 18.22 -3.56 21.40
C PHE A 116 18.81 -4.88 21.92
N ASP A 117 19.92 -5.34 21.33
CA ASP A 117 20.67 -6.55 21.70
C ASP A 117 19.82 -7.80 21.92
N GLN A 118 18.88 -8.09 21.00
CA GLN A 118 17.99 -9.26 21.08
C GLN A 118 17.07 -9.31 22.32
N ASN A 119 16.98 -8.23 23.09
CA ASN A 119 16.03 -8.14 24.20
C ASN A 119 14.57 -8.16 23.71
N SER A 120 13.59 -8.07 24.60
CA SER A 120 12.20 -7.88 24.17
C SER A 120 12.06 -6.60 23.34
N TRP A 121 11.19 -6.64 22.33
CA TRP A 121 10.76 -5.44 21.62
C TRP A 121 10.18 -4.42 22.61
N SER A 122 10.46 -3.14 22.38
CA SER A 122 9.87 -2.05 23.14
C SER A 122 8.34 -2.07 23.04
N PRO A 123 7.62 -1.41 23.95
CA PRO A 123 6.25 -0.96 23.66
C PRO A 123 6.20 -0.12 22.38
N GLU A 124 5.01 -0.01 21.79
CA GLU A 124 4.76 0.92 20.68
C GLU A 124 5.08 2.35 21.13
N LYS A 125 5.79 3.08 20.28
CA LYS A 125 6.18 4.49 20.48
C LYS A 125 5.74 5.33 19.30
N SER A 126 5.36 6.58 19.56
CA SER A 126 5.12 7.56 18.48
C SER A 126 6.41 7.79 17.70
N ILE A 127 6.32 8.01 16.39
CA ILE A 127 7.48 8.36 15.55
C ILE A 127 8.21 9.63 16.03
N ASP A 128 7.49 10.54 16.72
CA ASP A 128 8.06 11.75 17.29
C ASP A 128 8.88 11.51 18.58
N GLU A 129 8.80 10.31 19.17
CA GLU A 129 9.62 9.94 20.32
C GLU A 129 10.97 9.40 19.84
N PRO A 130 12.13 9.98 20.24
CA PRO A 130 13.42 9.42 19.90
C PRO A 130 13.73 8.15 20.72
N ILE A 131 14.57 7.29 20.17
CA ILE A 131 15.19 6.18 20.92
C ILE A 131 16.33 6.75 21.76
N ILE A 132 16.23 6.62 23.08
CA ILE A 132 17.27 7.03 24.02
C ILE A 132 17.91 5.77 24.62
N LEU A 133 19.18 5.54 24.30
CA LEU A 133 20.00 4.49 24.90
C LEU A 133 21.02 5.13 25.83
N THR A 134 21.10 4.66 27.08
CA THR A 134 22.03 5.20 28.08
C THR A 134 22.86 4.11 28.71
N ASN A 135 24.10 4.44 29.08
CA ASN A 135 25.02 3.51 29.73
C ASN A 135 25.19 2.19 28.95
N VAL A 136 25.28 2.28 27.62
CA VAL A 136 25.57 1.11 26.77
C VAL A 136 26.94 0.56 27.14
N ASN A 137 26.99 -0.75 27.37
CA ASN A 137 28.21 -1.45 27.75
C ASN A 137 29.18 -1.54 26.56
N ASP A 138 30.41 -1.97 26.82
CA ASP A 138 31.37 -2.19 25.75
C ASP A 138 31.04 -3.53 25.07
N GLY A 139 31.01 -3.56 23.73
CA GLY A 139 30.72 -4.78 22.98
C GLY A 139 30.14 -4.51 21.60
N LEU A 140 29.80 -5.59 20.89
CA LEU A 140 28.99 -5.50 19.68
C LEU A 140 27.52 -5.36 20.08
N HIS A 141 26.87 -4.34 19.53
CA HIS A 141 25.46 -4.06 19.78
C HIS A 141 24.63 -4.13 18.50
N THR A 142 23.37 -4.52 18.63
CA THR A 142 22.40 -4.50 17.53
C THR A 142 21.16 -3.71 17.91
N LEU A 143 20.67 -2.91 16.98
CA LEU A 143 19.41 -2.20 17.10
C LEU A 143 18.56 -2.52 15.87
N ALA A 144 17.44 -3.21 16.07
CA ALA A 144 16.43 -3.42 15.04
C ALA A 144 15.25 -2.48 15.28
N ILE A 145 14.64 -2.00 14.20
CA ILE A 145 13.44 -1.15 14.24
C ILE A 145 12.40 -1.68 13.25
N ILE A 146 11.13 -1.53 13.61
CA ILE A 146 9.99 -1.77 12.71
C ILE A 146 9.01 -0.60 12.83
N GLY A 147 8.46 -0.20 11.69
CA GLY A 147 7.43 0.83 11.62
C GLY A 147 6.01 0.26 11.59
N LYS A 148 5.05 1.08 12.01
CA LYS A 148 3.62 0.87 11.88
C LYS A 148 3.01 2.01 11.08
N ASN A 149 2.08 1.71 10.19
CA ASN A 149 1.37 2.73 9.43
C ASN A 149 0.06 3.18 10.11
N ALA A 150 -0.58 4.20 9.53
CA ALA A 150 -1.88 4.71 10.00
C ALA A 150 -3.01 3.67 9.96
N ALA A 151 -2.89 2.64 9.11
CA ALA A 151 -3.82 1.52 9.01
C ALA A 151 -3.52 0.36 9.99
N ASN A 152 -2.64 0.57 10.98
CA ASN A 152 -2.20 -0.43 11.96
C ASN A 152 -1.49 -1.67 11.35
N THR A 153 -0.97 -1.56 10.13
CA THR A 153 -0.11 -2.60 9.54
C THR A 153 1.33 -2.35 9.98
N TRP A 154 2.01 -3.40 10.43
CA TRP A 154 3.42 -3.35 10.81
C TRP A 154 4.33 -3.77 9.65
N GLN A 155 5.54 -3.21 9.65
CA GLN A 155 6.64 -3.71 8.84
C GLN A 155 6.99 -5.14 9.28
N ASP A 156 7.32 -6.00 8.32
CA ASP A 156 7.79 -7.35 8.61
C ASP A 156 9.11 -7.31 9.40
N LYS A 157 9.26 -8.21 10.37
CA LYS A 157 10.45 -8.35 11.22
C LYS A 157 11.57 -9.13 10.52
#